data_AF-A0AAD3ZHU5-F1
#
_entry.id   AF-A0AAD3ZHU5-F1
#
_cell.length_a   1.000
_cell.length_b   1.000
_cell.length_c   1.000
_cell.angle_alpha   90.00
_cell.angle_beta   90.00
_cell.angle_gamma   90.00
#
_symmetry.space_group_name_H-M   'P 1'
#
loop_
_entity.id
_entity.type
_entity.pdbx_description
1 polymer ?
#
loop_
_entity_poly.entity_id
_entity_poly.type
_entity_poly.pdbx_seq_one_letter_code
_entity_poly.pdbx_strand_id
1 'polypeptide(L)'
;MQEKPSLGRALATFGSVVAVLLVSLRLGAGMHLPVLLAAATACVAARLSGLKWDSIQAALFRGVQDGLPAIGILLMVGMIVGLWLVGGTIPTLIWYGLSWLSPGILVPAACLLAAVTSTVTG
;
A
#
# COMPACT_ATOMS: atom_id res chain seq x y z
N MET A 1 -1.45 31.42 3.14
CA MET A 1 -1.43 31.85 1.73
C MET A 1 -0.75 30.76 0.94
N GLN A 2 -1.53 29.84 0.36
CA GLN A 2 -1.03 28.80 -0.53
C GLN A 2 -0.88 29.43 -1.92
N GLU A 3 0.34 29.72 -2.34
CA GLU A 3 0.57 29.85 -3.78
C GLU A 3 0.19 28.51 -4.39
N LYS A 4 -0.80 28.53 -5.29
CA LYS A 4 -1.12 27.37 -6.14
C LYS A 4 0.20 26.98 -6.80
N PRO A 5 0.82 25.82 -6.48
CA PRO A 5 1.94 25.36 -7.28
C PRO A 5 1.40 25.26 -8.70
N SER A 6 2.04 25.93 -9.66
CA SER A 6 1.68 25.78 -11.06
C SER A 6 1.69 24.27 -11.37
N LEU A 7 0.75 23.80 -12.18
CA LEU A 7 0.65 22.38 -12.54
C LEU A 7 2.02 21.80 -12.93
N GLY A 8 2.88 22.61 -13.56
CA GLY A 8 4.25 22.24 -13.90
C GLY A 8 5.15 21.88 -12.70
N ARG A 9 5.09 22.62 -11.59
CA ARG A 9 5.91 22.32 -10.40
C ARG A 9 5.41 21.06 -9.66
N ALA A 10 4.10 20.87 -9.57
CA ALA A 10 3.52 19.66 -8.97
C ALA A 10 3.79 18.41 -9.83
N LEU A 11 3.70 18.53 -11.15
CA LEU A 11 4.02 17.45 -12.08
C LEU A 11 5.52 17.12 -12.04
N ALA A 12 6.38 18.13 -11.90
CA ALA A 12 7.83 17.94 -11.78
C ALA A 12 8.20 17.23 -10.48
N THR A 13 7.62 17.60 -9.34
CA THR A 13 7.90 16.90 -8.07
C THR A 13 7.38 15.46 -8.10
N PHE A 14 6.16 15.23 -8.59
CA PHE A 14 5.62 13.87 -8.74
C PHE A 14 6.46 13.02 -9.71
N GLY A 15 6.81 13.58 -10.88
CA GLY A 15 7.65 12.92 -11.86
C GLY A 15 9.06 12.60 -11.33
N SER A 16 9.64 13.49 -10.52
CA SER A 16 10.95 13.26 -9.91
C SER A 16 10.94 12.08 -8.93
N VAL A 17 9.89 11.94 -8.13
CA VAL A 17 9.73 10.83 -7.18
C VAL A 17 9.55 9.50 -7.93
N VAL A 18 8.73 9.50 -8.98
CA VAL A 18 8.52 8.31 -9.82
C VAL A 18 9.81 7.90 -10.53
N ALA A 19 10.56 8.85 -11.08
CA ALA A 19 11.83 8.57 -11.75
C ALA A 19 12.85 7.94 -10.80
N VAL A 20 12.98 8.46 -9.57
CA VAL A 20 13.86 7.90 -8.54
C VAL A 20 13.44 6.48 -8.17
N LEU A 21 12.14 6.23 -7.97
CA LEU A 21 11.60 4.90 -7.70
C LEU A 21 11.97 3.90 -8.81
N LEU A 22 11.74 4.27 -10.08
CA LEU A 22 12.05 3.41 -11.22
C LEU A 22 13.55 3.13 -11.34
N VAL A 23 14.41 4.13 -11.15
CA VAL A 23 15.87 3.97 -11.19
C VAL A 23 16.35 3.08 -10.05
N SER A 24 15.86 3.30 -8.83
CA SER A 24 16.24 2.48 -7.67
C SER A 24 15.79 1.03 -7.81
N LEU A 25 14.62 0.77 -8.41
CA LEU A 25 14.16 -0.60 -8.69
C LEU A 25 15.01 -1.28 -9.77
N ARG A 26 15.44 -0.54 -10.82
CA ARG A 26 16.32 -1.07 -11.87
C ARG A 26 17.71 -1.45 -11.35
N LEU A 27 18.17 -0.78 -10.31
CA LEU A 27 19.45 -1.08 -9.64
C LEU A 27 19.37 -2.32 -8.72
N GLY A 28 18.21 -2.96 -8.60
CA GLY A 28 18.03 -4.14 -7.75
C GLY A 28 18.07 -3.81 -6.25
N ALA A 29 17.85 -2.54 -5.88
CA ALA A 29 17.80 -2.15 -4.49
C ALA A 29 16.56 -2.77 -3.80
N GLY A 30 16.76 -3.39 -2.63
CA GLY A 30 15.66 -3.94 -1.83
C GLY A 30 14.62 -2.86 -1.47
N MET A 31 13.36 -3.25 -1.28
CA MET A 31 12.19 -2.34 -1.22
C MET A 31 12.32 -1.14 -0.27
N HIS A 32 13.07 -1.27 0.81
CA HIS A 32 13.29 -0.18 1.77
C HIS A 32 14.07 1.00 1.19
N LEU A 33 15.05 0.74 0.32
CA LEU A 33 15.96 1.78 -0.19
C LEU A 33 15.27 2.71 -1.21
N PRO A 34 14.52 2.23 -2.22
CA PRO A 34 13.74 3.08 -3.12
C PRO A 34 12.74 3.98 -2.37
N VAL A 35 12.06 3.45 -1.34
CA VAL A 35 11.07 4.21 -0.56
C VAL A 35 11.75 5.33 0.24
N LEU A 36 12.91 5.03 0.86
CA LEU A 36 13.68 6.04 1.58
C LEU A 36 14.17 7.17 0.66
N LEU A 37 14.68 6.82 -0.53
CA LEU A 37 15.14 7.79 -1.53
C LEU A 37 13.98 8.62 -2.11
N ALA A 38 12.83 7.99 -2.35
CA ALA A 38 11.61 8.67 -2.77
C ALA A 38 11.14 9.69 -1.71
N ALA A 39 11.15 9.32 -0.44
CA ALA A 39 10.79 10.23 0.65
C ALA A 39 11.80 11.38 0.78
N ALA A 40 13.10 11.10 0.67
CA ALA A 40 14.15 12.12 0.69
C ALA A 40 14.00 13.12 -0.46
N THR A 41 13.75 12.64 -1.68
CA THR A 41 13.55 13.50 -2.85
C THR A 41 12.27 14.32 -2.74
N ALA A 42 11.18 13.76 -2.18
CA ALA A 42 9.97 14.51 -1.85
C ALA A 42 10.22 15.62 -0.82
N CYS A 43 11.01 15.37 0.23
CA CYS A 43 11.41 16.38 1.21
C CYS A 43 12.24 17.51 0.59
N VAL A 44 13.23 17.17 -0.26
CA VAL A 44 14.04 18.16 -0.97
C VAL A 44 13.15 19.01 -1.89
N ALA A 45 12.26 18.37 -2.64
CA ALA A 45 11.35 19.05 -3.55
C ALA A 45 10.33 19.95 -2.83
N ALA A 46 9.85 19.52 -1.66
CA ALA A 46 9.00 20.34 -0.80
C ALA A 46 9.74 21.59 -0.28
N ARG A 47 11.01 21.44 0.12
CA ARG A 47 11.84 22.57 0.54
C ARG A 47 12.08 23.55 -0.62
N LEU A 48 12.38 23.04 -1.83
CA LEU A 48 12.54 23.87 -3.03
C LEU A 48 11.26 24.63 -3.41
N SER A 49 10.10 24.10 -3.02
CA SER A 49 8.80 24.76 -3.21
C SER A 49 8.49 25.83 -2.16
N GLY A 50 9.41 26.12 -1.24
CA GLY A 50 9.26 27.18 -0.22
C GLY A 50 8.48 26.76 1.03
N LEU A 51 8.19 25.46 1.20
CA LEU A 51 7.52 24.95 2.42
C LEU A 51 8.44 25.08 3.65
N LYS A 52 7.84 25.45 4.79
CA LYS A 52 8.55 25.51 6.07
C LYS A 52 8.90 24.10 6.55
N TRP A 53 10.07 23.94 7.17
CA TRP A 53 10.50 22.65 7.70
C TRP A 53 9.47 22.03 8.66
N ASP A 54 8.88 22.84 9.55
CA ASP A 54 7.85 22.36 10.49
C ASP A 54 6.64 21.74 9.79
N SER A 55 6.25 22.28 8.64
CA SER A 55 5.13 21.72 7.85
C SER A 55 5.48 20.39 7.18
N ILE A 56 6.74 20.23 6.73
CA ILE A 56 7.24 18.99 6.15
C ILE A 56 7.32 17.91 7.24
N GLN A 57 7.87 18.26 8.41
CA GLN A 57 7.97 17.36 9.55
C GLN A 57 6.58 16.92 10.04
N ALA A 58 5.63 17.85 10.17
CA ALA A 58 4.26 17.53 10.55
C ALA A 58 3.58 16.59 9.53
N ALA A 59 3.82 16.79 8.22
CA ALA A 59 3.30 15.90 7.17
C ALA A 59 3.89 14.48 7.26
N LEU A 60 5.19 14.35 7.56
CA LEU A 60 5.84 13.05 7.78
C LEU A 60 5.23 12.31 8.98
N PHE A 61 5.08 12.98 10.12
CA PHE A 61 4.46 12.39 11.31
C PHE A 61 3.01 11.97 11.06
N ARG A 62 2.25 12.80 10.34
CA ARG A 62 0.88 12.46 9.96
C ARG A 62 0.83 11.23 9.07
N GLY A 63 1.74 11.10 8.10
CA GLY A 63 1.84 9.90 7.27
C GLY A 63 2.09 8.62 8.07
N VAL A 64 2.89 8.70 9.15
CA VAL A 64 3.08 7.56 10.06
C VAL A 64 1.79 7.28 10.86
N GLN A 65 1.14 8.32 11.38
CA GLN A 65 -0.09 8.18 12.15
C GLN A 65 -1.24 7.56 11.32
N ASP A 66 -1.36 7.95 10.06
CA ASP A 66 -2.37 7.42 9.14
C ASP A 66 -2.14 5.93 8.83
N GLY A 67 -0.90 5.44 8.94
CA GLY A 67 -0.55 4.03 8.74
C GLY A 67 -0.77 3.12 9.96
N LEU A 68 -0.82 3.69 11.18
CA LEU A 68 -0.97 2.91 12.42
C LEU A 68 -2.27 2.05 12.45
N PRO A 69 -3.44 2.57 12.04
CA PRO A 69 -4.66 1.76 12.01
C PRO A 69 -4.54 0.54 11.07
N ALA A 70 -3.91 0.70 9.91
CA ALA A 70 -3.72 -0.38 8.95
C ALA A 70 -2.83 -1.50 9.52
N ILE A 71 -1.76 -1.14 10.23
CA ILE A 71 -0.90 -2.10 10.93
C ILE A 71 -1.70 -2.86 11.98
N GLY A 72 -2.55 -2.17 12.74
CA GLY A 72 -3.43 -2.80 13.73
C GLY A 72 -4.35 -3.85 13.11
N ILE A 73 -4.99 -3.54 11.97
CA ILE A 73 -5.85 -4.48 11.25
C ILE A 73 -5.04 -5.68 10.74
N LEU A 74 -3.88 -5.45 10.12
CA LEU A 74 -3.03 -6.52 9.59
C LEU A 74 -2.58 -7.50 10.69
N LEU A 75 -2.25 -6.99 11.88
CA LEU A 75 -1.89 -7.82 13.03
C LEU A 75 -3.08 -8.68 13.50
N MET A 76 -4.27 -8.10 13.61
CA MET A 76 -5.47 -8.83 13.99
C MET A 76 -5.81 -9.95 13.00
N VAL A 77 -5.80 -9.64 11.70
CA VAL A 77 -6.07 -10.63 10.65
C VAL A 77 -5.01 -11.74 10.68
N GLY A 78 -3.72 -11.39 10.84
CA GLY A 78 -2.65 -12.36 10.96
C GLY A 78 -2.85 -13.33 12.12
N MET A 79 -3.23 -12.83 13.30
CA MET A 79 -3.53 -13.67 14.47
C MET A 79 -4.72 -14.60 14.22
N ILE A 80 -5.81 -14.10 13.64
CA ILE A 80 -7.02 -14.89 13.35
C ILE A 80 -6.70 -16.01 12.34
N VAL A 81 -5.99 -15.68 11.26
CA VAL A 81 -5.58 -16.65 10.24
C VAL A 81 -4.66 -17.72 10.84
N GLY A 82 -3.71 -17.32 11.69
CA GLY A 82 -2.85 -18.25 12.42
C GLY A 82 -3.63 -19.21 13.33
N LEU A 83 -4.62 -18.69 14.06
CA LEU A 83 -5.49 -19.49 14.92
C LEU A 83 -6.32 -20.50 14.11
N TRP A 84 -6.87 -20.09 12.97
CA TRP A 84 -7.65 -20.99 12.10
C TRP A 84 -6.82 -22.04 11.39
N LEU A 85 -5.53 -21.76 11.11
CA LEU A 85 -4.62 -22.77 10.58
C LEU A 85 -4.40 -23.88 11.62
N VAL A 86 -4.13 -23.53 12.87
CA VAL A 86 -3.96 -24.50 13.96
C VAL A 86 -5.27 -25.22 14.30
N GLY A 87 -6.39 -24.49 14.26
CA GLY A 87 -7.73 -25.04 14.49
C GLY A 87 -8.26 -25.91 13.35
N GLY A 88 -7.55 -26.03 12.23
CA GLY A 88 -7.99 -26.82 11.09
C GLY A 88 -9.14 -26.21 10.28
N THR A 89 -9.62 -25.01 10.64
CA THR A 89 -10.70 -24.32 9.93
C THR A 89 -10.29 -23.94 8.50
N ILE A 90 -9.10 -23.38 8.28
CA ILE A 90 -8.64 -23.08 6.90
C ILE A 90 -8.45 -24.36 6.08
N PRO A 91 -7.75 -25.40 6.58
CA PRO A 91 -7.61 -26.67 5.85
C PRO A 91 -8.94 -27.33 5.47
N THR A 92 -9.92 -27.34 6.38
CA THR A 92 -11.24 -27.91 6.09
C THR A 92 -12.00 -27.12 5.03
N LEU A 93 -11.95 -25.78 5.08
CA LEU A 93 -12.52 -24.93 4.03
C LEU A 93 -11.90 -25.18 2.65
N ILE A 94 -10.59 -25.42 2.58
CA ILE A 94 -9.91 -25.77 1.32
C ILE A 94 -10.40 -27.11 0.79
N TRP A 95 -10.51 -28.12 1.66
CA TRP A 95 -10.97 -29.46 1.27
C TRP A 95 -12.41 -29.44 0.73
N TYR A 96 -13.30 -28.72 1.41
CA TYR A 96 -14.68 -28.54 0.94
C TYR A 96 -14.73 -27.71 -0.35
N GLY A 97 -13.94 -26.64 -0.44
CA GLY A 97 -13.87 -25.79 -1.62
C GLY A 97 -13.47 -26.56 -2.88
N LEU A 98 -12.42 -27.39 -2.79
CA LEU A 98 -11.97 -28.23 -3.91
C LEU A 98 -12.93 -29.39 -4.24
N SER A 99 -13.72 -29.84 -3.26
CA SER A 99 -14.74 -30.87 -3.50
C SER A 99 -15.95 -30.31 -4.27
N TRP A 100 -16.28 -29.04 -4.06
CA TRP A 100 -17.42 -28.37 -4.68
C TRP A 100 -17.06 -27.63 -5.97
N LEU A 101 -15.87 -27.04 -6.07
CA LEU A 101 -15.38 -26.33 -7.26
C LEU A 101 -14.33 -27.18 -7.98
N SER A 102 -14.52 -27.37 -9.28
CA SER A 102 -13.49 -27.97 -10.11
C SER A 102 -12.30 -26.99 -10.26
N PRO A 103 -11.05 -27.49 -10.34
CA PRO A 103 -9.86 -26.63 -10.45
C PRO A 103 -9.90 -25.65 -11.62
N GLY A 104 -10.61 -25.99 -12.71
CA GLY A 104 -10.73 -25.16 -13.91
C GLY A 104 -11.59 -23.90 -13.74
N ILE A 105 -12.51 -23.86 -12.77
CA ILE A 105 -13.41 -22.71 -12.55
C ILE A 105 -13.04 -21.87 -11.32
N LEU A 106 -11.96 -22.22 -10.61
CA LEU A 106 -11.60 -21.58 -9.36
C LEU A 106 -11.30 -20.09 -9.51
N VAL A 107 -10.54 -19.71 -10.54
CA VAL A 107 -10.17 -18.31 -10.82
C VAL A 107 -11.38 -17.44 -11.17
N PRO A 108 -12.25 -17.80 -12.14
CA PRO A 108 -13.42 -16.98 -12.44
C PRO A 108 -14.42 -16.95 -11.28
N ALA A 109 -14.59 -18.05 -10.53
CA ALA A 109 -15.44 -18.07 -9.35
C ALA A 109 -14.89 -17.15 -8.24
N ALA A 110 -13.58 -17.18 -7.98
CA ALA A 110 -12.94 -16.29 -7.00
C ALA A 110 -13.10 -14.81 -7.38
N CYS A 111 -13.00 -14.47 -8.67
CA CYS A 111 -13.22 -13.12 -9.16
C CYS A 111 -14.69 -12.67 -8.93
N LEU A 112 -15.66 -13.52 -9.25
CA LEU A 112 -17.08 -13.22 -9.00
C LEU A 112 -17.39 -13.08 -7.51
N LEU A 113 -16.86 -13.96 -6.67
CA LEU A 113 -17.02 -13.87 -5.21
C LEU A 113 -16.40 -12.59 -4.67
N ALA A 114 -15.21 -12.20 -5.13
CA ALA A 114 -14.57 -10.94 -4.76
C ALA A 114 -15.38 -9.71 -5.18
N ALA A 115 -15.99 -9.73 -6.38
CA ALA A 115 -16.86 -8.65 -6.84
C ALA A 115 -18.12 -8.52 -5.97
N VAL A 116 -18.75 -9.65 -5.63
CA VAL A 116 -19.93 -9.68 -4.74
C VAL A 116 -19.56 -9.20 -3.35
N THR A 117 -18.48 -9.69 -2.75
CA THR A 117 -18.08 -9.26 -1.40
C THR A 117 -17.69 -7.80 -1.38
N SER A 118 -16.97 -7.29 -2.38
CA SER A 118 -16.69 -5.85 -2.51
C SER A 118 -17.98 -5.03 -2.53
N THR A 119 -19.00 -5.45 -3.27
CA THR A 119 -20.29 -4.75 -3.34
C THR A 119 -21.03 -4.75 -2.00
N VAL A 120 -20.94 -5.85 -1.24
CA VAL A 120 -21.59 -5.97 0.08
C VAL A 120 -20.87 -5.16 1.14
N THR A 121 -19.53 -5.08 1.06
CA THR A 121 -18.72 -4.36 2.04
C THR A 121 -18.65 -2.85 1.77
N GLY A 122 -19.01 -2.42 0.54
CA GLY A 122 -18.97 -1.04 0.08
C GLY A 122 -17.73 -0.75 -0.75
#